data_AF-A0A1W6WB80-F1
#
_entry.id   AF-A0A1W6WB80-F1
#
_cell.length_a   1.000
_cell.length_b   1.000
_cell.length_c   1.000
_cell.angle_alpha   90.00
_cell.angle_beta   90.00
_cell.angle_gamma   90.00
#
_symmetry.space_group_name_H-M   'P 1'
#
loop_
_entity.id
_entity.type
_entity.pdbx_description
1 polymer ?
#
loop_
_entity_poly.entity_id
_entity_poly.type
_entity_poly.pdbx_seq_one_letter_code
_entity_poly.pdbx_strand_id
1 'polypeptide(L)'
;MNEKCKAVCAVALMTAACACAVTRLPILSAQKGALAAAEFILPVGAVQERRLSSKAPAASVPEKAVSSFSSPASSSKKPASSSKKSASSAPTVSIPSGRVQTQKLPSKFIGGGIYETDLSDTGESQCGFHYKNSNQNHKLDAAAVLRERPPLKIKANGTPMVLIYHTHTTEAYAGVTRSRDPSKSVVTVGEALAKSLRAAGIGAVHDTTIHDDPAFNGSYTRSAHTISQNLAKYPSIQVTIDVHRDTMTSSTTGTRYKPTVLVNGKRACQIMIISGCDDTGSLNFPNWEQNLRLAVRLQKGAAEQYPHLMRPLNFGPTRYNEQMTPGSLLCEFGTEVNTLDEATYSGALFGQVLAKQLKALIS
;
A
#
# COMPACT_ATOMS: atom_id res chain seq x y z
N MET A 1 61.94 44.68 29.82
CA MET A 1 63.06 43.77 30.10
C MET A 1 62.51 42.39 30.42
N ASN A 2 62.94 41.40 29.63
CA ASN A 2 62.88 39.93 29.75
C ASN A 2 61.51 39.23 29.88
N GLU A 3 61.02 38.46 28.90
CA GLU A 3 61.54 37.20 28.31
C GLU A 3 61.82 36.07 29.33
N LYS A 4 61.05 34.99 29.18
CA LYS A 4 61.42 33.59 29.49
C LYS A 4 61.82 33.26 30.93
N CYS A 5 60.83 33.04 31.80
CA CYS A 5 60.89 31.95 32.78
C CYS A 5 59.51 31.68 33.39
N LYS A 6 58.75 30.77 32.76
CA LYS A 6 57.63 30.00 33.34
C LYS A 6 57.18 28.93 32.34
N ALA A 7 58.16 28.18 31.84
CA ALA A 7 57.94 26.80 31.42
C ALA A 7 58.34 25.91 32.62
N VAL A 8 57.77 24.71 32.68
CA VAL A 8 57.85 23.70 33.77
C VAL A 8 56.74 23.84 34.83
N CYS A 9 55.53 23.38 34.47
CA CYS A 9 54.65 22.54 35.32
C CYS A 9 53.27 22.26 34.68
N ALA A 10 53.18 22.07 33.35
CA ALA A 10 51.90 21.71 32.71
C ALA A 10 52.06 20.66 31.59
N VAL A 11 52.97 19.70 31.76
CA VAL A 11 52.99 18.45 30.97
C VAL A 11 53.18 17.28 31.93
N ALA A 12 52.13 17.01 32.71
CA ALA A 12 51.95 15.77 33.46
C ALA A 12 50.47 15.65 33.86
N LEU A 13 49.57 15.64 32.88
CA LEU A 13 48.15 15.30 33.08
C LEU A 13 47.46 14.93 31.75
N MET A 14 48.17 14.19 30.89
CA MET A 14 47.63 13.63 29.64
C MET A 14 47.93 12.14 29.45
N THR A 15 48.08 11.38 30.54
CA THR A 15 48.15 9.90 30.50
C THR A 15 47.73 9.28 31.84
N ALA A 16 46.43 9.34 32.17
CA ALA A 16 45.74 8.42 33.09
C ALA A 16 44.26 8.84 33.28
N ALA A 17 43.50 8.90 32.19
CA ALA A 17 42.03 8.93 32.25
C ALA A 17 41.41 8.03 31.17
N CYS A 18 42.17 7.01 30.75
CA CYS A 18 41.70 5.88 29.94
C CYS A 18 41.71 4.62 30.79
N ALA A 19 40.88 4.58 31.83
CA ALA A 19 40.39 3.36 32.47
C ALA A 19 39.35 3.78 33.52
N CYS A 20 38.21 3.08 33.56
CA CYS A 20 37.10 3.26 34.52
C CYS A 20 36.07 4.36 34.21
N ALA A 21 35.43 4.26 33.04
CA ALA A 21 34.02 4.61 32.87
C ALA A 21 33.32 3.63 31.91
N VAL A 22 33.60 2.33 32.07
CA VAL A 22 32.79 1.25 31.52
C VAL A 22 31.87 0.80 32.66
N THR A 23 30.73 1.45 32.81
CA THR A 23 29.49 0.84 33.34
C THR A 23 28.35 1.86 33.31
N ARG A 24 27.24 1.44 32.68
CA ARG A 24 25.88 2.03 32.71
C ARG A 24 25.60 3.18 31.75
N LEU A 25 25.44 2.82 30.48
CA LEU A 25 24.50 3.48 29.56
C LEU A 25 23.37 2.48 29.25
N PRO A 26 22.09 2.88 29.26
CA PRO A 26 21.02 1.99 28.89
C PRO A 26 21.06 1.78 27.37
N ILE A 27 21.23 0.53 26.96
CA ILE A 27 21.01 0.09 25.59
C ILE A 27 19.51 0.28 25.31
N LEU A 28 19.15 1.41 24.72
CA LEU A 28 17.83 1.63 24.13
C LEU A 28 17.71 0.71 22.91
N SER A 29 17.04 -0.42 23.13
CA SER A 29 16.65 -1.37 22.09
C SER A 29 15.96 -0.64 20.91
N ALA A 30 16.46 -0.88 19.70
CA ALA A 30 15.90 -0.44 18.43
C ALA A 30 14.51 -1.03 18.11
N GLN A 31 13.81 -1.64 19.08
CA GLN A 31 12.47 -2.21 18.90
C GLN A 31 11.32 -1.23 19.16
N LYS A 32 11.57 0.00 19.64
CA LYS A 32 10.49 0.98 19.89
C LYS A 32 10.10 1.82 18.66
N GLY A 33 10.86 1.79 17.57
CA GLY A 33 10.52 2.51 16.32
C GLY A 33 9.60 1.74 15.37
N ALA A 34 9.58 0.40 15.45
CA ALA A 34 8.78 -0.44 14.55
C ALA A 34 7.32 -0.62 15.03
N LEU A 35 7.04 -0.43 16.32
CA LEU A 35 5.69 -0.58 16.87
C LEU A 35 4.79 0.63 16.57
N ALA A 36 5.37 1.82 16.42
CA ALA A 36 4.63 3.05 16.13
C ALA A 36 4.10 3.11 14.67
N ALA A 37 4.72 2.39 13.74
CA ALA A 37 4.25 2.33 12.35
C ALA A 37 3.00 1.46 12.18
N ALA A 38 2.81 0.45 13.04
CA ALA A 38 1.60 -0.39 13.05
C ALA A 38 0.39 0.33 13.70
N GLU A 39 0.63 1.32 14.56
CA GLU A 39 -0.42 2.19 15.14
C GLU A 39 -0.86 3.31 14.19
N PHE A 40 -0.17 3.54 13.07
CA PHE A 40 -0.53 4.58 12.09
C PHE A 40 -1.55 4.10 11.04
N ILE A 41 -1.91 2.81 11.06
CA ILE A 41 -3.09 2.28 10.36
C ILE A 41 -4.26 2.28 11.35
N LEU A 42 -4.65 3.46 11.85
CA LEU A 42 -5.93 3.62 12.52
C LEU A 42 -6.98 4.03 11.49
N PRO A 43 -8.16 3.38 11.46
CA PRO A 43 -9.24 3.80 10.59
C PRO A 43 -9.67 5.21 11.00
N VAL A 44 -9.69 6.12 10.01
CA VAL A 44 -10.14 7.53 10.13
C VAL A 44 -11.62 7.65 10.57
N GLY A 45 -12.32 6.54 10.88
CA GLY A 45 -13.68 6.52 11.41
C GLY A 45 -13.82 6.66 12.93
N ALA A 46 -12.74 6.61 13.72
CA ALA A 46 -12.83 6.58 15.19
C ALA A 46 -12.56 7.93 15.90
N VAL A 47 -12.41 9.03 15.17
CA VAL A 47 -12.12 10.36 15.76
C VAL A 47 -13.41 11.14 16.11
N GLN A 48 -14.57 10.77 15.56
CA GLN A 48 -15.83 11.52 15.76
C GLN A 48 -16.44 11.36 17.17
N GLU A 49 -16.20 10.26 17.90
CA GLU A 49 -16.88 10.01 19.19
C GLU A 49 -16.08 10.41 20.43
N ARG A 50 -14.80 10.79 20.27
CA ARG A 50 -13.91 11.08 21.41
C ARG A 50 -14.20 12.42 22.12
N ARG A 51 -15.17 13.21 21.64
CA ARG A 51 -15.65 14.42 22.32
C ARG A 51 -16.75 14.18 23.37
N LEU A 52 -17.29 12.97 23.50
CA LEU A 52 -18.47 12.72 24.34
C LEU A 52 -18.27 11.83 25.57
N SER A 53 -17.08 11.28 25.86
CA SER A 53 -16.89 10.58 27.15
C SER A 53 -15.47 10.71 27.69
N SER A 54 -15.29 11.62 28.65
CA SER A 54 -14.14 11.67 29.53
C SER A 54 -14.47 11.00 30.86
N LYS A 55 -13.76 9.91 31.19
CA LYS A 55 -13.24 9.55 32.53
C LYS A 55 -12.74 8.08 32.58
N ALA A 56 -11.42 7.92 32.59
CA ALA A 56 -10.53 7.03 33.39
C ALA A 56 -10.86 5.51 33.63
N PRO A 57 -9.88 4.70 34.11
CA PRO A 57 -8.54 4.47 33.59
C PRO A 57 -8.19 2.97 33.42
N ALA A 58 -6.95 2.74 32.95
CA ALA A 58 -6.27 1.51 32.53
C ALA A 58 -6.37 0.27 33.44
N ALA A 59 -6.39 -0.91 32.82
CA ALA A 59 -6.08 -2.19 33.44
C ALA A 59 -5.21 -3.07 32.52
N SER A 60 -4.35 -3.84 33.17
CA SER A 60 -3.11 -4.51 32.74
C SER A 60 -3.28 -5.86 32.02
N VAL A 61 -2.30 -6.18 31.16
CA VAL A 61 -2.08 -7.49 30.50
C VAL A 61 -1.26 -8.41 31.42
N PRO A 62 -1.47 -9.75 31.39
CA PRO A 62 -0.44 -10.71 31.73
C PRO A 62 0.09 -11.48 30.51
N GLU A 63 1.37 -11.80 30.61
CA GLU A 63 2.30 -12.38 29.66
C GLU A 63 2.48 -13.91 29.89
N LYS A 64 3.06 -14.60 28.90
CA LYS A 64 3.59 -16.00 28.85
C LYS A 64 2.60 -17.07 28.36
N ALA A 65 2.99 -18.06 27.54
CA ALA A 65 4.26 -18.79 27.53
C ALA A 65 4.67 -19.36 26.14
N VAL A 66 5.95 -19.71 26.09
CA VAL A 66 6.75 -20.27 24.99
C VAL A 66 6.79 -21.79 25.08
N SER A 67 6.75 -22.51 23.94
CA SER A 67 7.35 -23.85 23.78
C SER A 67 7.59 -24.08 22.27
N SER A 68 8.84 -24.01 21.79
CA SER A 68 9.87 -25.07 21.67
C SER A 68 9.67 -26.06 20.52
N PHE A 69 10.43 -25.77 19.45
CA PHE A 69 10.97 -26.59 18.36
C PHE A 69 10.81 -28.12 18.38
N SER A 70 10.49 -28.69 17.21
CA SER A 70 11.30 -29.74 16.57
C SER A 70 11.02 -29.87 15.06
N SER A 71 12.08 -30.12 14.29
CA SER A 71 12.16 -30.54 12.87
C SER A 71 13.62 -30.93 12.63
N PRO A 72 14.02 -31.63 11.54
CA PRO A 72 13.22 -32.17 10.43
C PRO A 72 13.60 -33.62 10.04
N ALA A 73 12.87 -34.21 9.09
CA ALA A 73 13.41 -35.27 8.24
C ALA A 73 12.98 -35.09 6.77
N SER A 74 13.99 -35.16 5.91
CA SER A 74 13.97 -35.04 4.45
C SER A 74 13.48 -36.35 3.80
N SER A 75 12.77 -36.25 2.67
CA SER A 75 13.11 -37.07 1.50
C SER A 75 12.48 -36.53 0.21
N SER A 76 13.27 -36.64 -0.84
CA SER A 76 13.08 -36.24 -2.22
C SER A 76 12.49 -37.40 -3.04
N LYS A 77 11.65 -37.09 -4.04
CA LYS A 77 11.75 -37.63 -5.41
C LYS A 77 10.68 -37.06 -6.36
N LYS A 78 11.17 -36.73 -7.56
CA LYS A 78 10.44 -36.49 -8.82
C LYS A 78 10.03 -37.85 -9.42
N PRO A 79 9.03 -37.92 -10.33
CA PRO A 79 9.37 -37.80 -11.76
C PRO A 79 8.32 -37.07 -12.62
N ALA A 80 8.70 -36.86 -13.88
CA ALA A 80 7.97 -36.17 -14.94
C ALA A 80 7.00 -37.08 -15.72
N SER A 81 5.91 -36.53 -16.27
CA SER A 81 5.67 -36.39 -17.72
C SER A 81 4.21 -36.07 -18.07
N SER A 82 4.06 -35.17 -19.06
CA SER A 82 3.01 -34.99 -20.06
C SER A 82 1.55 -35.45 -19.83
N SER A 83 0.63 -34.49 -19.92
CA SER A 83 -0.57 -34.63 -20.77
C SER A 83 -1.21 -33.28 -21.12
N LYS A 84 -1.63 -33.19 -22.38
CA LYS A 84 -2.24 -32.05 -23.08
C LYS A 84 -3.72 -31.80 -22.66
N LYS A 85 -4.14 -30.57 -22.94
CA LYS A 85 -5.53 -30.06 -23.16
C LYS A 85 -6.44 -29.90 -21.94
N SER A 86 -6.76 -28.65 -21.61
CA SER A 86 -8.07 -28.08 -21.95
C SER A 86 -8.04 -26.56 -21.77
N ALA A 87 -8.26 -25.82 -22.85
CA ALA A 87 -8.44 -24.38 -22.80
C ALA A 87 -9.85 -24.11 -22.24
N SER A 88 -9.92 -23.77 -20.96
CA SER A 88 -11.13 -23.23 -20.34
C SER A 88 -11.29 -21.78 -20.80
N SER A 89 -12.29 -21.54 -21.65
CA SER A 89 -12.74 -20.21 -22.05
C SER A 89 -13.39 -19.51 -20.85
N ALA A 90 -12.60 -18.74 -20.10
CA ALA A 90 -13.12 -17.81 -19.11
C ALA A 90 -13.89 -16.67 -19.81
N PRO A 91 -14.95 -16.12 -19.19
CA PRO A 91 -15.86 -15.21 -19.86
C PRO A 91 -15.13 -13.91 -20.21
N THR A 92 -15.15 -13.58 -21.50
CA THR A 92 -14.81 -12.24 -21.98
C THR A 92 -15.86 -11.29 -21.42
N VAL A 93 -15.45 -10.38 -20.54
CA VAL A 93 -16.30 -9.26 -20.11
C VAL A 93 -16.47 -8.33 -21.30
N SER A 94 -17.49 -8.58 -22.12
CA SER A 94 -17.96 -7.65 -23.14
C SER A 94 -18.65 -6.49 -22.43
N ILE A 95 -18.03 -5.31 -22.45
CA ILE A 95 -18.63 -4.08 -21.92
C ILE A 95 -19.55 -3.50 -23.00
N PRO A 96 -20.84 -3.24 -22.71
CA PRO A 96 -21.71 -2.54 -23.65
C PRO A 96 -21.19 -1.11 -23.85
N SER A 97 -21.22 -0.59 -25.08
CA SER A 97 -20.89 0.81 -25.44
C SER A 97 -21.83 1.87 -24.82
N GLY A 98 -22.52 1.57 -23.73
CA GLY A 98 -23.33 2.52 -22.96
C GLY A 98 -22.47 3.38 -22.04
N ARG A 99 -22.99 4.56 -21.68
CA ARG A 99 -22.42 5.42 -20.63
C ARG A 99 -22.23 4.57 -19.36
N VAL A 100 -21.04 4.56 -18.79
CA VAL A 100 -20.76 3.87 -17.51
C VAL A 100 -21.74 4.38 -16.45
N GLN A 101 -22.41 3.45 -15.78
CA GLN A 101 -23.37 3.76 -14.72
C GLN A 101 -22.78 3.39 -13.37
N THR A 102 -22.72 4.35 -12.46
CA THR A 102 -22.29 4.15 -11.08
C THR A 102 -23.40 4.51 -10.12
N GLN A 103 -23.60 3.70 -9.10
CA GLN A 103 -24.61 3.92 -8.08
C GLN A 103 -24.01 3.75 -6.68
N LYS A 104 -24.13 4.80 -5.87
CA LYS A 104 -23.86 4.78 -4.43
C LYS A 104 -24.84 3.83 -3.74
N LEU A 105 -24.33 2.94 -2.89
CA LEU A 105 -25.16 2.03 -2.10
C LEU A 105 -25.57 2.67 -0.76
N PRO A 106 -26.80 2.42 -0.27
CA PRO A 106 -27.19 2.87 1.06
C PRO A 106 -26.42 2.11 2.13
N SER A 107 -25.97 2.82 3.16
CA SER A 107 -25.23 2.21 4.26
C SER A 107 -26.13 1.37 5.15
N LYS A 108 -25.71 0.15 5.47
CA LYS A 108 -26.49 -0.77 6.31
C LYS A 108 -25.62 -1.88 6.91
N PHE A 109 -26.09 -2.46 8.01
CA PHE A 109 -25.56 -3.74 8.47
C PHE A 109 -26.05 -4.88 7.57
N ILE A 110 -25.15 -5.81 7.23
CA ILE A 110 -25.45 -6.97 6.38
C ILE A 110 -25.28 -8.31 7.12
N GLY A 111 -25.23 -8.26 8.46
CA GLY A 111 -24.98 -9.42 9.32
C GLY A 111 -23.49 -9.59 9.68
N GLY A 112 -23.20 -10.42 10.68
CA GLY A 112 -21.82 -10.75 11.09
C GLY A 112 -20.98 -9.56 11.60
N GLY A 113 -21.63 -8.50 12.09
CA GLY A 113 -20.94 -7.25 12.49
C GLY A 113 -20.40 -6.42 11.33
N ILE A 114 -20.81 -6.72 10.08
CA ILE A 114 -20.34 -6.03 8.88
C ILE A 114 -21.27 -4.87 8.54
N TYR A 115 -20.69 -3.68 8.42
CA TYR A 115 -21.35 -2.46 7.98
C TYR A 115 -20.93 -2.13 6.55
N GLU A 116 -21.84 -2.34 5.61
CA GLU A 116 -21.66 -1.99 4.21
C GLU A 116 -21.95 -0.51 4.01
N THR A 117 -21.06 0.19 3.32
CA THR A 117 -21.18 1.63 3.15
C THR A 117 -20.43 2.11 1.91
N ASP A 118 -20.68 3.36 1.52
CA ASP A 118 -19.84 4.11 0.61
C ASP A 118 -19.00 5.11 1.41
N LEU A 119 -17.73 5.26 1.08
CA LEU A 119 -16.76 6.15 1.74
C LEU A 119 -16.15 7.19 0.80
N SER A 120 -16.66 7.31 -0.42
CA SER A 120 -16.05 8.09 -1.52
C SER A 120 -16.09 9.61 -1.32
N ASP A 121 -16.97 10.08 -0.44
CA ASP A 121 -17.23 11.50 -0.12
C ASP A 121 -16.68 11.91 1.25
N THR A 122 -15.79 11.11 1.85
CA THR A 122 -15.15 11.47 3.11
C THR A 122 -13.91 12.36 2.88
N GLY A 123 -13.51 13.18 3.86
CA GLY A 123 -12.32 14.04 3.73
C GLY A 123 -12.56 15.35 2.97
N GLU A 124 -11.49 15.96 2.50
CA GLU A 124 -11.50 17.24 1.77
C GLU A 124 -11.77 17.01 0.28
N SER A 125 -12.41 17.98 -0.39
CA SER A 125 -12.78 17.88 -1.80
C SER A 125 -12.06 18.93 -2.64
N GLN A 126 -11.41 18.52 -3.72
CA GLN A 126 -10.80 19.42 -4.70
C GLN A 126 -10.77 18.77 -6.09
N CYS A 127 -10.92 19.56 -7.15
CA CYS A 127 -10.80 19.10 -8.55
C CYS A 127 -11.69 17.89 -8.94
N GLY A 128 -12.81 17.69 -8.22
CA GLY A 128 -13.77 16.62 -8.49
C GLY A 128 -13.47 15.30 -7.80
N PHE A 129 -12.54 15.27 -6.83
CA PHE A 129 -12.25 14.09 -6.02
C PHE A 129 -12.01 14.45 -4.55
N HIS A 130 -11.99 13.43 -3.69
CA HIS A 130 -11.72 13.59 -2.26
C HIS A 130 -10.32 13.12 -1.86
N TYR A 131 -9.76 13.74 -0.84
CA TYR A 131 -8.49 13.34 -0.23
C TYR A 131 -8.49 13.54 1.28
N LYS A 132 -7.53 12.91 1.95
CA LYS A 132 -7.20 13.10 3.36
C LYS A 132 -5.72 13.41 3.44
N ASN A 133 -5.38 14.46 4.16
CA ASN A 133 -4.00 14.83 4.41
C ASN A 133 -3.65 14.63 5.88
N SER A 134 -2.61 13.83 6.14
CA SER A 134 -2.08 13.59 7.49
C SER A 134 -0.69 14.17 7.71
N ASN A 135 -0.13 14.85 6.71
CA ASN A 135 1.15 15.55 6.80
C ASN A 135 1.02 16.84 7.63
N GLN A 136 2.10 17.19 8.32
CA GLN A 136 2.22 18.41 9.11
C GLN A 136 2.77 19.57 8.29
N ASN A 137 3.77 19.31 7.44
CA ASN A 137 4.50 20.35 6.73
C ASN A 137 4.05 20.50 5.27
N HIS A 138 3.44 19.46 4.69
CA HIS A 138 2.99 19.46 3.29
C HIS A 138 1.47 19.43 3.19
N LYS A 139 0.91 20.30 2.34
CA LYS A 139 -0.51 20.32 1.99
C LYS A 139 -0.72 19.91 0.54
N LEU A 140 -1.82 19.22 0.26
CA LEU A 140 -2.19 18.92 -1.11
C LEU A 140 -2.88 20.15 -1.73
N ASP A 141 -2.26 20.71 -2.77
CA ASP A 141 -2.97 21.53 -3.76
C ASP A 141 -3.13 20.71 -5.05
N ALA A 142 -4.28 20.05 -5.18
CA ALA A 142 -4.56 19.19 -6.33
C ALA A 142 -4.52 19.96 -7.66
N ALA A 143 -4.94 21.24 -7.66
CA ALA A 143 -4.93 22.06 -8.87
C ALA A 143 -3.50 22.36 -9.32
N ALA A 144 -2.58 22.63 -8.38
CA ALA A 144 -1.16 22.78 -8.69
C ALA A 144 -0.53 21.48 -9.19
N VAL A 145 -0.75 20.37 -8.49
CA VAL A 145 -0.20 19.05 -8.88
C VAL A 145 -0.68 18.62 -10.27
N LEU A 146 -1.92 18.93 -10.64
CA LEU A 146 -2.48 18.61 -11.96
C LEU A 146 -1.86 19.43 -13.10
N ARG A 147 -1.27 20.61 -12.83
CA ARG A 147 -0.55 21.41 -13.85
C ARG A 147 0.80 20.79 -14.19
N GLU A 148 1.39 20.02 -13.27
CA GLU A 148 2.71 19.43 -13.46
C GLU A 148 2.61 18.01 -14.02
N ARG A 149 3.26 17.73 -15.15
CA ARG A 149 3.27 16.39 -15.76
C ARG A 149 4.13 15.43 -14.90
N PRO A 150 3.66 14.20 -14.62
CA PRO A 150 4.52 13.17 -14.03
C PRO A 150 5.72 12.91 -14.94
N PRO A 151 6.94 12.72 -14.42
CA PRO A 151 8.14 12.50 -15.24
C PRO A 151 8.22 11.06 -15.78
N LEU A 152 7.11 10.54 -16.31
CA LEU A 152 6.96 9.18 -16.82
C LEU A 152 7.09 9.16 -18.34
N LYS A 153 7.95 8.27 -18.86
CA LYS A 153 8.09 8.05 -20.32
C LYS A 153 7.32 6.79 -20.71
N ILE A 154 6.03 6.95 -21.01
CA ILE A 154 5.11 5.83 -21.27
C ILE A 154 5.17 5.36 -22.74
N LYS A 155 5.10 4.04 -22.94
CA LYS A 155 4.91 3.39 -24.24
C LYS A 155 3.70 2.46 -24.19
N ALA A 156 2.86 2.48 -25.23
CA ALA A 156 1.71 1.57 -25.38
C ALA A 156 1.88 0.62 -26.57
N ASN A 157 3.03 -0.04 -26.65
CA ASN A 157 3.38 -1.02 -27.69
C ASN A 157 3.66 -2.41 -27.09
N GLY A 158 3.15 -2.69 -25.89
CA GLY A 158 3.39 -3.94 -25.16
C GLY A 158 4.69 -4.00 -24.37
N THR A 159 5.59 -3.01 -24.50
CA THR A 159 6.78 -2.91 -23.63
C THR A 159 6.36 -2.89 -22.15
N PRO A 160 7.02 -3.66 -21.26
CA PRO A 160 6.76 -3.60 -19.82
C PRO A 160 6.97 -2.21 -19.24
N MET A 161 5.87 -1.52 -18.91
CA MET A 161 5.89 -0.18 -18.29
C MET A 161 5.47 -0.21 -16.83
N VAL A 162 4.69 -1.21 -16.43
CA VAL A 162 4.09 -1.32 -15.10
C VAL A 162 4.51 -2.64 -14.45
N LEU A 163 4.98 -2.57 -13.19
CA LEU A 163 5.10 -3.71 -12.29
C LEU A 163 3.89 -3.74 -11.35
N ILE A 164 3.28 -4.90 -11.19
CA ILE A 164 2.26 -5.17 -10.17
C ILE A 164 2.86 -6.20 -9.23
N TYR A 165 2.82 -5.91 -7.93
CA TYR A 165 3.36 -6.77 -6.89
C TYR A 165 2.52 -6.65 -5.62
N HIS A 166 2.86 -7.46 -4.62
CA HIS A 166 2.14 -7.53 -3.36
C HIS A 166 3.14 -7.65 -2.21
N THR A 167 3.26 -6.62 -1.38
CA THR A 167 4.08 -6.73 -0.15
C THR A 167 3.44 -7.69 0.85
N HIS A 168 2.11 -7.73 0.93
CA HIS A 168 1.37 -8.71 1.73
C HIS A 168 0.64 -9.69 0.81
N THR A 169 1.44 -10.51 0.11
CA THR A 169 0.98 -11.43 -0.95
C THR A 169 -0.11 -12.39 -0.50
N THR A 170 -0.10 -12.80 0.76
CA THR A 170 -1.09 -13.75 1.25
C THR A 170 -2.43 -13.13 1.64
N GLU A 171 -2.60 -11.81 1.61
CA GLU A 171 -3.87 -11.17 1.98
C GLU A 171 -5.05 -11.73 1.19
N ALA A 172 -6.13 -12.07 1.90
CA ALA A 172 -7.34 -12.66 1.33
C ALA A 172 -8.62 -11.93 1.81
N TYR A 173 -9.76 -12.34 1.27
CA TYR A 173 -11.04 -11.65 1.36
C TYR A 173 -12.13 -12.50 2.03
N ALA A 174 -13.30 -11.92 2.25
CA ALA A 174 -14.49 -12.57 2.79
C ALA A 174 -14.25 -13.28 4.14
N GLY A 175 -13.43 -12.67 5.01
CA GLY A 175 -13.11 -13.23 6.32
C GLY A 175 -12.03 -14.32 6.32
N VAL A 176 -11.57 -14.77 5.15
CA VAL A 176 -10.31 -15.51 5.04
C VAL A 176 -9.20 -14.50 5.20
N THR A 177 -8.46 -14.54 6.30
CA THR A 177 -7.47 -13.51 6.61
C THR A 177 -6.28 -13.56 5.66
N ARG A 178 -5.80 -14.79 5.37
CA ARG A 178 -4.64 -15.06 4.51
C ARG A 178 -4.76 -16.37 3.73
N SER A 179 -4.14 -16.44 2.54
CA SER A 179 -4.06 -17.62 1.67
C SER A 179 -2.78 -17.60 0.82
N ARG A 180 -2.07 -18.73 0.74
CA ARG A 180 -0.96 -18.95 -0.21
C ARG A 180 -1.43 -19.32 -1.62
N ASP A 181 -2.70 -19.70 -1.75
CA ASP A 181 -3.31 -19.98 -3.04
C ASP A 181 -3.58 -18.64 -3.76
N PRO A 182 -2.89 -18.34 -4.88
CA PRO A 182 -3.03 -17.07 -5.59
C PRO A 182 -4.45 -16.85 -6.11
N SER A 183 -5.23 -17.93 -6.35
CA SER A 183 -6.62 -17.82 -6.78
C SER A 183 -7.57 -17.32 -5.68
N LYS A 184 -7.10 -17.23 -4.42
CA LYS A 184 -7.89 -16.86 -3.24
C LYS A 184 -7.33 -15.64 -2.49
N SER A 185 -6.35 -14.95 -3.05
CA SER A 185 -5.67 -13.80 -2.42
C SER A 185 -5.71 -12.56 -3.31
N VAL A 186 -5.14 -11.47 -2.81
CA VAL A 186 -4.92 -10.19 -3.55
C VAL A 186 -4.19 -10.38 -4.88
N VAL A 187 -3.50 -11.52 -5.07
CA VAL A 187 -2.87 -11.88 -6.34
C VAL A 187 -3.86 -11.92 -7.50
N THR A 188 -5.08 -12.44 -7.30
CA THR A 188 -6.13 -12.42 -8.35
C THR A 188 -6.54 -10.99 -8.72
N VAL A 189 -6.54 -10.06 -7.76
CA VAL A 189 -6.83 -8.64 -7.99
C VAL A 189 -5.72 -8.00 -8.83
N GLY A 190 -4.47 -8.30 -8.50
CA GLY A 190 -3.30 -7.90 -9.28
C GLY A 190 -3.36 -8.39 -10.73
N GLU A 191 -3.76 -9.65 -10.96
CA GLU A 191 -3.89 -10.19 -12.31
C GLU A 191 -5.01 -9.51 -13.11
N ALA A 192 -6.15 -9.19 -12.49
CA ALA A 192 -7.23 -8.46 -13.16
C ALA A 192 -6.78 -7.05 -13.61
N LEU A 193 -6.03 -6.35 -12.77
CA LEU A 193 -5.39 -5.08 -13.11
C LEU A 193 -4.41 -5.24 -14.28
N ALA A 194 -3.52 -6.23 -14.20
CA ALA A 194 -2.53 -6.53 -15.24
C ALA A 194 -3.20 -6.81 -16.59
N LYS A 195 -4.27 -7.60 -16.60
CA LYS A 195 -5.04 -7.93 -17.80
C LYS A 195 -5.65 -6.69 -18.44
N SER A 196 -6.22 -5.76 -17.66
CA SER A 196 -6.75 -4.50 -18.16
C SER A 196 -5.65 -3.63 -18.81
N LEU A 197 -4.46 -3.55 -18.22
CA LEU A 197 -3.33 -2.82 -18.80
C LEU A 197 -2.88 -3.43 -20.13
N ARG A 198 -2.68 -4.76 -20.16
CA ARG A 198 -2.26 -5.49 -21.37
C ARG A 198 -3.27 -5.35 -22.49
N ALA A 199 -4.57 -5.43 -22.17
CA ALA A 199 -5.65 -5.20 -23.14
C ALA A 199 -5.63 -3.79 -23.73
N ALA A 200 -5.10 -2.81 -22.99
CA ALA A 200 -4.92 -1.44 -23.47
C ALA A 200 -3.57 -1.19 -24.18
N GLY A 201 -2.74 -2.22 -24.40
CA GLY A 201 -1.45 -2.13 -25.07
C GLY A 201 -0.29 -1.69 -24.15
N ILE A 202 -0.52 -1.57 -22.84
CA ILE A 202 0.52 -1.25 -21.85
C ILE A 202 1.06 -2.56 -21.30
N GLY A 203 2.35 -2.83 -21.49
CA GLY A 203 2.98 -4.03 -20.95
C GLY A 203 2.99 -3.97 -19.41
N ALA A 204 2.52 -5.05 -18.79
CA ALA A 204 2.47 -5.19 -17.34
C ALA A 204 3.12 -6.52 -16.90
N VAL A 205 4.07 -6.42 -15.99
CA VAL A 205 4.63 -7.57 -15.27
C VAL A 205 3.83 -7.73 -13.98
N HIS A 206 3.38 -8.95 -13.71
CA HIS A 206 2.70 -9.29 -12.46
C HIS A 206 3.58 -10.28 -11.71
N ASP A 207 4.20 -9.81 -10.63
CA ASP A 207 5.07 -10.62 -9.77
C ASP A 207 4.27 -11.15 -8.59
N THR A 208 4.22 -12.48 -8.47
CA THR A 208 3.40 -13.21 -7.49
C THR A 208 4.24 -13.81 -6.35
N THR A 209 5.50 -13.37 -6.22
CA THR A 209 6.38 -13.80 -5.14
C THR A 209 5.76 -13.50 -3.78
N ILE A 210 5.75 -14.50 -2.89
CA ILE A 210 5.23 -14.36 -1.54
C ILE A 210 6.24 -13.65 -0.65
N HIS A 211 5.86 -12.49 -0.09
CA HIS A 211 6.74 -11.68 0.74
C HIS A 211 6.40 -11.70 2.23
N ASP A 212 5.25 -12.21 2.65
CA ASP A 212 4.75 -12.14 4.03
C ASP A 212 4.60 -13.50 4.72
N ASP A 213 5.09 -14.58 4.10
CA ASP A 213 5.14 -15.94 4.65
C ASP A 213 6.54 -16.56 4.43
N PRO A 214 7.13 -17.26 5.42
CA PRO A 214 6.55 -17.60 6.73
C PRO A 214 6.61 -16.46 7.77
N ALA A 215 7.23 -15.32 7.43
CA ALA A 215 7.37 -14.19 8.35
C ALA A 215 6.71 -12.95 7.77
N PHE A 216 5.80 -12.32 8.54
CA PHE A 216 5.20 -11.05 8.15
C PHE A 216 6.24 -9.91 8.20
N ASN A 217 7.04 -9.86 9.27
CA ASN A 217 8.07 -8.85 9.44
C ASN A 217 9.13 -8.92 8.33
N GLY A 218 9.52 -7.74 7.85
CA GLY A 218 10.48 -7.61 6.73
C GLY A 218 9.86 -7.83 5.35
N SER A 219 8.53 -7.93 5.21
CA SER A 219 7.87 -8.10 3.92
C SER A 219 8.20 -6.97 2.96
N TYR A 220 8.19 -5.72 3.43
CA TYR A 220 8.58 -4.55 2.64
C TYR A 220 10.03 -4.63 2.14
N THR A 221 10.97 -5.14 2.94
CA THR A 221 12.36 -5.34 2.49
C THR A 221 12.44 -6.40 1.40
N ARG A 222 11.70 -7.50 1.54
CA ARG A 222 11.66 -8.57 0.54
C ARG A 222 10.99 -8.11 -0.75
N SER A 223 9.86 -7.40 -0.67
CA SER A 223 9.19 -6.85 -1.85
C SER A 223 10.03 -5.79 -2.54
N ALA A 224 10.79 -4.95 -1.79
CA ALA A 224 11.76 -4.02 -2.39
C ALA A 224 12.83 -4.76 -3.21
N HIS A 225 13.33 -5.90 -2.72
CA HIS A 225 14.27 -6.72 -3.48
C HIS A 225 13.65 -7.26 -4.78
N THR A 226 12.41 -7.75 -4.73
CA THR A 226 11.65 -8.20 -5.91
C THR A 226 11.43 -7.07 -6.91
N ILE A 227 11.12 -5.86 -6.44
CA ILE A 227 11.03 -4.67 -7.31
C ILE A 227 12.39 -4.42 -7.99
N SER A 228 13.49 -4.37 -7.24
CA SER A 228 14.83 -4.16 -7.80
C SER A 228 15.20 -5.20 -8.86
N GLN A 229 14.90 -6.48 -8.63
CA GLN A 229 15.12 -7.54 -9.62
C GLN A 229 14.30 -7.32 -10.89
N ASN A 230 13.03 -6.95 -10.76
CA ASN A 230 12.17 -6.65 -11.91
C ASN A 230 12.62 -5.40 -12.66
N LEU A 231 13.06 -4.34 -11.98
CA LEU A 231 13.60 -3.13 -12.60
C LEU A 231 14.91 -3.42 -13.35
N ALA A 232 15.78 -4.29 -12.81
CA ALA A 232 16.98 -4.72 -13.49
C ALA A 232 16.68 -5.56 -14.75
N LYS A 233 15.66 -6.43 -14.68
CA LYS A 233 15.22 -7.26 -15.80
C LYS A 233 14.47 -6.48 -16.87
N TYR A 234 13.69 -5.48 -16.46
CA TYR A 234 12.84 -4.65 -17.31
C TYR A 234 13.07 -3.16 -16.99
N PRO A 235 14.19 -2.57 -17.46
CA PRO A 235 14.53 -1.18 -17.16
C PRO A 235 13.56 -0.15 -17.76
N SER A 236 12.61 -0.60 -18.58
CA SER A 236 11.52 0.22 -19.11
C SER A 236 10.39 0.48 -18.10
N ILE A 237 10.32 -0.27 -17.00
CA ILE A 237 9.28 -0.09 -15.98
C ILE A 237 9.42 1.31 -15.35
N GLN A 238 8.32 2.06 -15.35
CA GLN A 238 8.24 3.43 -14.81
C GLN A 238 7.29 3.51 -13.60
N VAL A 239 6.36 2.56 -13.50
CA VAL A 239 5.26 2.55 -12.52
C VAL A 239 5.27 1.21 -11.78
N THR A 240 5.12 1.25 -10.46
CA THR A 240 4.94 0.02 -9.66
C THR A 240 3.68 0.17 -8.81
N ILE A 241 2.79 -0.82 -8.83
CA ILE A 241 1.58 -0.84 -8.02
C ILE A 241 1.70 -1.95 -6.99
N ASP A 242 1.76 -1.58 -5.71
CA ASP A 242 1.63 -2.54 -4.61
C ASP A 242 0.13 -2.74 -4.32
N VAL A 243 -0.37 -3.94 -4.56
CA VAL A 243 -1.80 -4.27 -4.43
C VAL A 243 -2.05 -4.97 -3.09
N HIS A 244 -2.82 -4.29 -2.24
CA HIS A 244 -3.20 -4.75 -0.90
C HIS A 244 -4.73 -4.76 -0.73
N ARG A 245 -5.17 -5.24 0.42
CA ARG A 245 -6.53 -5.00 0.93
C ARG A 245 -6.49 -4.46 2.36
N ASP A 246 -7.31 -3.44 2.60
CA ASP A 246 -7.31 -2.74 3.88
C ASP A 246 -7.87 -3.63 5.01
N THR A 247 -7.65 -3.23 6.26
CA THR A 247 -8.32 -3.83 7.42
C THR A 247 -9.08 -2.75 8.17
N MET A 248 -10.42 -2.76 8.06
CA MET A 248 -11.26 -1.72 8.65
C MET A 248 -12.20 -2.29 9.71
N THR A 249 -11.63 -2.64 10.87
CA THR A 249 -12.40 -3.03 12.06
C THR A 249 -12.34 -1.92 13.12
N SER A 250 -13.50 -1.47 13.59
CA SER A 250 -13.63 -0.55 14.72
C SER A 250 -13.09 -1.22 15.98
N SER A 251 -12.11 -0.60 16.65
CA SER A 251 -11.55 -1.12 17.90
C SER A 251 -12.53 -1.05 19.08
N THR A 252 -13.49 -0.11 19.04
CA THR A 252 -14.48 0.07 20.11
C THR A 252 -15.67 -0.87 19.95
N THR A 253 -16.20 -0.98 18.73
CA THR A 253 -17.46 -1.69 18.48
C THR A 253 -17.28 -3.06 17.84
N GLY A 254 -16.09 -3.36 17.33
CA GLY A 254 -15.84 -4.55 16.51
C GLY A 254 -16.48 -4.48 15.11
N THR A 255 -17.12 -3.37 14.74
CA THR A 255 -17.77 -3.20 13.43
C THR A 255 -16.74 -3.26 12.31
N ARG A 256 -16.99 -4.11 11.32
CA ARG A 256 -16.12 -4.28 10.14
C ARG A 256 -16.73 -3.57 8.94
N TYR A 257 -16.00 -2.67 8.29
CA TYR A 257 -16.53 -1.85 7.21
C TYR A 257 -16.30 -2.49 5.85
N LYS A 258 -17.34 -2.53 5.02
CA LYS A 258 -17.32 -3.10 3.66
C LYS A 258 -17.61 -2.00 2.62
N PRO A 259 -16.61 -1.19 2.23
CA PRO A 259 -16.79 -0.12 1.27
C PRO A 259 -17.16 -0.66 -0.12
N THR A 260 -18.35 -0.33 -0.62
CA THR A 260 -18.91 -0.94 -1.84
C THR A 260 -19.65 0.07 -2.70
N VAL A 261 -19.50 -0.05 -4.02
CA VAL A 261 -20.24 0.72 -5.04
C VAL A 261 -20.79 -0.24 -6.11
N LEU A 262 -21.85 0.15 -6.82
CA LEU A 262 -22.28 -0.54 -8.04
C LEU A 262 -21.70 0.16 -9.27
N VAL A 263 -21.03 -0.59 -10.13
CA VAL A 263 -20.54 -0.13 -11.44
C VAL A 263 -21.11 -1.05 -12.51
N ASN A 264 -21.92 -0.50 -13.42
CA ASN A 264 -22.66 -1.23 -14.45
C ASN A 264 -23.47 -2.40 -13.87
N GLY A 265 -24.18 -2.16 -12.76
CA GLY A 265 -25.01 -3.16 -12.08
C GLY A 265 -24.23 -4.23 -11.31
N LYS A 266 -22.89 -4.24 -11.36
CA LYS A 266 -22.04 -5.19 -10.62
C LYS A 266 -21.40 -4.51 -9.41
N ARG A 267 -21.32 -5.24 -8.29
CA ARG A 267 -20.68 -4.79 -7.06
C ARG A 267 -19.16 -4.72 -7.21
N ALA A 268 -18.58 -3.61 -6.81
CA ALA A 268 -17.15 -3.34 -6.77
C ALA A 268 -16.79 -2.86 -5.36
N CYS A 269 -15.64 -3.28 -4.81
CA CYS A 269 -15.12 -2.67 -3.60
C CYS A 269 -14.54 -1.28 -3.92
N GLN A 270 -14.61 -0.32 -2.99
CA GLN A 270 -13.96 0.96 -3.22
C GLN A 270 -12.45 0.86 -2.99
N ILE A 271 -11.68 1.64 -3.75
CA ILE A 271 -10.22 1.58 -3.77
C ILE A 271 -9.65 2.83 -3.09
N MET A 272 -8.56 2.70 -2.34
CA MET A 272 -7.80 3.85 -1.82
C MET A 272 -6.39 3.80 -2.40
N ILE A 273 -5.92 4.93 -2.90
CA ILE A 273 -4.49 5.12 -3.21
C ILE A 273 -3.85 5.72 -1.96
N ILE A 274 -2.76 5.11 -1.50
CA ILE A 274 -1.83 5.75 -0.57
C ILE A 274 -0.83 6.53 -1.42
N SER A 275 -0.61 7.80 -1.07
CA SER A 275 0.42 8.65 -1.64
C SER A 275 1.35 9.07 -0.51
N GLY A 276 2.52 8.45 -0.47
CA GLY A 276 3.57 8.77 0.49
C GLY A 276 4.10 10.18 0.32
N CYS A 277 4.61 10.72 1.42
CA CYS A 277 5.24 12.04 1.52
C CYS A 277 6.39 11.95 2.51
N ASP A 278 7.57 12.43 2.13
CA ASP A 278 8.68 12.57 3.08
C ASP A 278 8.55 13.86 3.88
N ASP A 279 7.49 13.95 4.69
CA ASP A 279 7.01 15.20 5.30
C ASP A 279 8.04 15.92 6.18
N THR A 280 8.98 15.17 6.75
CA THR A 280 10.06 15.68 7.60
C THR A 280 11.46 15.48 7.01
N GLY A 281 11.56 14.86 5.82
CA GLY A 281 12.83 14.48 5.20
C GLY A 281 13.52 13.25 5.83
N SER A 282 12.83 12.51 6.70
CA SER A 282 13.39 11.36 7.44
C SER A 282 13.13 10.00 6.80
N LEU A 283 12.26 9.93 5.78
CA LEU A 283 11.88 8.70 5.13
C LEU A 283 12.83 8.32 3.99
N ASN A 284 13.76 9.20 3.58
CA ASN A 284 14.61 9.00 2.41
C ASN A 284 13.76 8.72 1.16
N PHE A 285 12.75 9.57 0.95
CA PHE A 285 11.86 9.53 -0.21
C PHE A 285 11.73 10.94 -0.82
N PRO A 286 12.84 11.59 -1.22
CA PRO A 286 12.86 13.03 -1.54
C PRO A 286 12.14 13.44 -2.83
N ASN A 287 11.65 12.49 -3.64
CA ASN A 287 10.98 12.73 -4.92
C ASN A 287 9.50 12.32 -4.89
N TRP A 288 8.89 12.30 -3.71
CA TRP A 288 7.52 11.81 -3.50
C TRP A 288 6.47 12.59 -4.31
N GLU A 289 6.74 13.84 -4.65
CA GLU A 289 5.89 14.69 -5.48
C GLU A 289 5.67 14.09 -6.88
N GLN A 290 6.66 13.35 -7.40
CA GLN A 290 6.56 12.70 -8.71
C GLN A 290 5.46 11.63 -8.71
N ASN A 291 5.38 10.85 -7.63
CA ASN A 291 4.34 9.85 -7.42
C ASN A 291 2.99 10.51 -7.16
N LEU A 292 2.97 11.60 -6.38
CA LEU A 292 1.75 12.36 -6.10
C LEU A 292 1.10 12.88 -7.40
N ARG A 293 1.90 13.32 -8.38
CA ARG A 293 1.38 13.75 -9.71
C ARG A 293 0.65 12.63 -10.44
N LEU A 294 1.08 11.37 -10.29
CA LEU A 294 0.35 10.22 -10.83
C LEU A 294 -0.88 9.89 -9.98
N ALA A 295 -0.74 9.83 -8.65
CA ALA A 295 -1.82 9.53 -7.71
C ALA A 295 -3.05 10.44 -7.90
N VAL A 296 -2.83 11.76 -7.98
CA VAL A 296 -3.89 12.76 -8.19
C VAL A 296 -4.58 12.58 -9.55
N ARG A 297 -3.83 12.23 -10.61
CA ARG A 297 -4.42 11.95 -11.94
C ARG A 297 -5.25 10.69 -11.95
N LEU A 298 -4.80 9.64 -11.26
CA LEU A 298 -5.58 8.41 -11.10
C LEU A 298 -6.85 8.67 -10.31
N GLN A 299 -6.76 9.41 -9.21
CA GLN A 299 -7.90 9.77 -8.38
C GLN A 299 -8.95 10.56 -9.18
N LYS A 300 -8.51 11.62 -9.89
CA LYS A 300 -9.38 12.42 -10.78
C LYS A 300 -9.96 11.57 -11.92
N GLY A 301 -9.12 10.81 -12.62
CA GLY A 301 -9.52 9.98 -13.74
C GLY A 301 -10.48 8.86 -13.36
N ALA A 302 -10.37 8.32 -12.15
CA ALA A 302 -11.31 7.36 -11.60
C ALA A 302 -12.64 8.03 -11.22
N ALA A 303 -12.62 9.21 -10.57
CA ALA A 303 -13.84 9.95 -10.25
C ALA A 303 -14.66 10.32 -11.50
N GLU A 304 -13.99 10.58 -12.64
CA GLU A 304 -14.64 10.86 -13.92
C GLU A 304 -15.18 9.61 -14.63
N GLN A 305 -14.45 8.48 -14.58
CA GLN A 305 -14.83 7.25 -15.28
C GLN A 305 -15.81 6.39 -14.48
N TYR A 306 -15.60 6.31 -13.18
CA TYR A 306 -16.33 5.49 -12.24
C TYR A 306 -16.60 6.29 -10.95
N PRO A 307 -17.55 7.25 -10.96
CA PRO A 307 -17.92 7.99 -9.76
C PRO A 307 -18.17 7.05 -8.57
N HIS A 308 -17.72 7.45 -7.39
CA HIS A 308 -17.77 6.66 -6.15
C HIS A 308 -16.87 5.40 -6.08
N LEU A 309 -16.09 5.06 -7.12
CA LEU A 309 -15.16 3.92 -7.04
C LEU A 309 -14.00 4.15 -6.07
N MET A 310 -13.52 5.38 -5.98
CA MET A 310 -12.39 5.71 -5.11
C MET A 310 -12.88 6.18 -3.75
N ARG A 311 -12.27 5.63 -2.70
CA ARG A 311 -12.14 6.29 -1.40
C ARG A 311 -11.21 7.50 -1.56
N PRO A 312 -11.16 8.41 -0.57
CA PRO A 312 -10.29 9.58 -0.65
C PRO A 312 -8.83 9.18 -0.82
N LEU A 313 -8.08 9.93 -1.63
CA LEU A 313 -6.63 9.80 -1.72
C LEU A 313 -6.04 9.98 -0.32
N ASN A 314 -5.25 9.02 0.17
CA ASN A 314 -4.60 9.14 1.46
C ASN A 314 -3.19 9.71 1.26
N PHE A 315 -3.03 11.01 1.49
CA PHE A 315 -1.76 11.71 1.41
C PHE A 315 -1.16 11.83 2.82
N GLY A 316 -0.01 11.19 3.06
CA GLY A 316 0.50 11.07 4.42
C GLY A 316 1.99 10.72 4.52
N PRO A 317 2.56 10.81 5.74
CA PRO A 317 3.99 10.68 5.98
C PRO A 317 4.43 9.20 5.99
N THR A 318 4.32 8.55 4.83
CA THR A 318 4.68 7.15 4.63
C THR A 318 5.55 6.95 3.38
N ARG A 319 6.20 5.79 3.30
CA ARG A 319 7.10 5.42 2.20
C ARG A 319 6.68 4.18 1.44
N TYR A 320 6.36 3.06 2.09
CA TYR A 320 5.84 1.81 1.47
C TYR A 320 6.44 1.39 0.10
N ASN A 321 7.76 1.46 -0.07
CA ASN A 321 8.45 1.19 -1.34
C ASN A 321 8.06 2.12 -2.51
N GLU A 322 7.38 3.23 -2.24
CA GLU A 322 7.04 4.26 -3.22
C GLU A 322 8.28 5.04 -3.70
N GLN A 323 9.41 4.97 -3.00
CA GLN A 323 10.66 5.57 -3.46
C GLN A 323 11.31 4.84 -4.66
N MET A 324 10.78 3.70 -5.10
CA MET A 324 11.46 2.81 -6.05
C MET A 324 11.38 3.30 -7.51
N THR A 325 10.32 4.01 -7.89
CA THR A 325 10.18 4.62 -9.22
C THR A 325 9.43 5.96 -9.10
N PRO A 326 9.50 6.86 -10.12
CA PRO A 326 8.72 8.11 -10.15
C PRO A 326 7.19 7.93 -10.32
N GLY A 327 6.70 6.69 -10.26
CA GLY A 327 5.29 6.34 -10.39
C GLY A 327 4.92 5.15 -9.51
N SER A 328 5.61 4.95 -8.39
CA SER A 328 5.29 3.88 -7.45
C SER A 328 4.13 4.29 -6.54
N LEU A 329 3.13 3.44 -6.38
CA LEU A 329 1.96 3.69 -5.54
C LEU A 329 1.53 2.41 -4.82
N LEU A 330 1.03 2.55 -3.60
CA LEU A 330 0.27 1.50 -2.92
C LEU A 330 -1.23 1.73 -3.11
N CYS A 331 -1.95 0.65 -3.42
CA CYS A 331 -3.39 0.68 -3.66
C CYS A 331 -4.11 -0.39 -2.83
N GLU A 332 -5.06 0.06 -2.02
CA GLU A 332 -5.89 -0.77 -1.15
C GLU A 332 -7.24 -1.07 -1.81
N PHE A 333 -7.47 -2.33 -2.17
CA PHE A 333 -8.69 -2.78 -2.84
C PHE A 333 -9.68 -3.34 -1.83
N GLY A 334 -10.60 -2.48 -1.37
CA GLY A 334 -11.61 -2.85 -0.39
C GLY A 334 -11.00 -3.13 0.98
N THR A 335 -11.65 -4.01 1.73
CA THR A 335 -11.25 -4.43 3.08
C THR A 335 -11.28 -5.96 3.20
N GLU A 336 -10.92 -6.48 4.38
CA GLU A 336 -10.92 -7.91 4.68
C GLU A 336 -12.32 -8.57 4.62
N VAL A 337 -13.39 -7.76 4.60
CA VAL A 337 -14.80 -8.21 4.54
C VAL A 337 -15.45 -8.01 3.17
N ASN A 338 -14.78 -7.37 2.21
CA ASN A 338 -15.21 -7.44 0.82
C ASN A 338 -15.05 -8.86 0.27
N THR A 339 -15.78 -9.19 -0.81
CA THR A 339 -15.57 -10.48 -1.49
C THR A 339 -14.41 -10.38 -2.48
N LEU A 340 -13.78 -11.52 -2.80
CA LEU A 340 -12.73 -11.57 -3.80
C LEU A 340 -13.23 -11.15 -5.19
N ASP A 341 -14.48 -11.46 -5.52
CA ASP A 341 -15.11 -11.06 -6.80
C ASP A 341 -15.31 -9.55 -6.90
N GLU A 342 -15.71 -8.90 -5.81
CA GLU A 342 -15.82 -7.43 -5.73
C GLU A 342 -14.45 -6.79 -5.95
N ALA A 343 -13.41 -7.30 -5.27
CA ALA A 343 -12.05 -6.78 -5.38
C ALA A 343 -11.44 -7.03 -6.76
N THR A 344 -11.63 -8.22 -7.32
CA THR A 344 -11.15 -8.58 -8.66
C THR A 344 -11.78 -7.70 -9.73
N TYR A 345 -13.08 -7.41 -9.60
CA TYR A 345 -13.76 -6.48 -10.50
C TYR A 345 -13.20 -5.06 -10.36
N SER A 346 -12.98 -4.58 -9.13
CA SER A 346 -12.33 -3.30 -8.87
C SER A 346 -10.91 -3.22 -9.45
N GLY A 347 -10.13 -4.29 -9.36
CA GLY A 347 -8.81 -4.42 -10.01
C GLY A 347 -8.89 -4.19 -11.52
N ALA A 348 -9.87 -4.81 -12.19
CA ALA A 348 -10.09 -4.61 -13.61
C ALA A 348 -10.48 -3.15 -13.96
N LEU A 349 -11.37 -2.53 -13.19
CA LEU A 349 -11.79 -1.13 -13.37
C LEU A 349 -10.61 -0.16 -13.15
N PHE A 350 -9.84 -0.36 -12.09
CA PHE A 350 -8.66 0.45 -11.80
C PHE A 350 -7.59 0.31 -12.88
N GLY A 351 -7.37 -0.89 -13.40
CA GLY A 351 -6.47 -1.11 -14.53
C GLY A 351 -6.89 -0.32 -15.78
N GLN A 352 -8.19 -0.13 -16.03
CA GLN A 352 -8.69 0.72 -17.12
C GLN A 352 -8.41 2.21 -16.84
N VAL A 353 -8.61 2.68 -15.60
CA VAL A 353 -8.25 4.04 -15.20
C VAL A 353 -6.75 4.29 -15.40
N LEU A 354 -5.91 3.41 -14.86
CA LEU A 354 -4.46 3.51 -14.98
C LEU A 354 -4.04 3.51 -16.44
N ALA A 355 -4.58 2.60 -17.25
CA ALA A 355 -4.28 2.56 -18.68
C ALA A 355 -4.59 3.88 -19.39
N LYS A 356 -5.78 4.45 -19.14
CA LYS A 356 -6.19 5.73 -19.74
C LYS A 356 -5.26 6.87 -19.32
N GLN A 357 -4.94 6.97 -18.03
CA GLN A 357 -4.07 8.03 -17.52
C GLN A 357 -2.64 7.90 -18.04
N LEU A 358 -2.08 6.69 -18.10
CA LEU A 358 -0.75 6.46 -18.68
C LEU A 358 -0.73 6.77 -20.19
N LYS A 359 -1.78 6.42 -20.93
CA LYS A 359 -1.90 6.75 -22.36
C LYS A 359 -1.96 8.26 -22.62
N ALA A 360 -2.61 9.02 -21.74
CA ALA A 360 -2.60 10.49 -21.83
C ALA A 360 -1.20 11.11 -21.60
N LEU A 361 -0.24 10.33 -21.09
CA LEU A 361 1.16 10.71 -20.91
C LEU A 361 2.07 10.24 -22.05
N ILE A 362 1.53 9.63 -23.11
CA ILE A 362 2.29 9.36 -24.33
C ILE A 362 2.41 10.69 -25.08
N SER A 363 3.65 11.07 -25.37
CA SER A 363 4.00 12.23 -26.21
C SER A 363 4.15 11.81 -27.65
#